data_AF-A0A5P3XES4-F1
#
_entry.id   AF-A0A5P3XES4-F1
#
_cell.length_a   1.000
_cell.length_b   1.000
_cell.length_c   1.000
_cell.angle_alpha   90.00
_cell.angle_beta   90.00
_cell.angle_gamma   90.00
#
_symmetry.space_group_name_H-M   'P 1'
#
loop_
_entity.id
_entity.type
_entity.pdbx_description
1 polymer ?
#
loop_
_entity_poly.entity_id
_entity_poly.type
_entity_poly.pdbx_seq_one_letter_code
_entity_poly.pdbx_strand_id
1 'polypeptide(L)'
;MVKDLIEFFESQLGKKINLYKYNKNDILKENHQVVVWDNQKYVIELIEENNINNLKGNFYLIYQKNVNKTLLNEILTTLYEDVNIVNYKGNFILNTNNIDLINKDTPQIIETESYEKTYIINLGEIKSKDEFDIKLDLTKKLKKYIAIENSDRKYFDIFDLALYNMIELCGTDIIYKNLFDYNLIDKVDNLVLETGIAFIENGFNISKTSNNIYLHRNTLIYRLEKIKDILGMDIKNFNEACIYYIIVKNYLVNKTI
;
A
#
# COMPACT_ATOMS: atom_id res chain seq x y z
N MET A 1 24.71 -20.49 -14.00
CA MET A 1 26.12 -20.28 -13.59
C MET A 1 26.28 -19.37 -12.36
N VAL A 2 25.75 -18.14 -12.33
CA VAL A 2 25.75 -17.31 -11.08
C VAL A 2 24.44 -17.45 -10.29
N LYS A 3 23.30 -17.56 -10.99
CA LYS A 3 21.98 -17.72 -10.38
C LYS A 3 21.86 -19.03 -9.58
N ASP A 4 22.33 -20.14 -10.16
CA ASP A 4 22.39 -21.45 -9.50
C ASP A 4 23.29 -21.44 -8.24
N LEU A 5 24.33 -20.60 -8.24
CA LEU A 5 25.27 -20.47 -7.12
C LEU A 5 24.66 -19.66 -5.97
N ILE A 6 23.89 -18.62 -6.28
CA ILE A 6 23.08 -17.89 -5.30
C ILE A 6 22.05 -18.82 -4.67
N GLU A 7 21.26 -19.55 -5.48
CA GLU A 7 20.26 -20.49 -4.99
C GLU A 7 20.88 -21.60 -4.11
N PHE A 8 22.06 -22.10 -4.48
CA PHE A 8 22.82 -23.06 -3.68
C PHE A 8 23.16 -22.48 -2.29
N PHE A 9 23.79 -21.31 -2.21
CA PHE A 9 24.17 -20.72 -0.93
C PHE A 9 22.97 -20.28 -0.10
N GLU A 10 21.90 -19.76 -0.72
CA GLU A 10 20.64 -19.45 -0.03
C GLU A 10 20.01 -20.70 0.61
N SER A 11 20.06 -21.85 -0.08
CA SER A 11 19.55 -23.13 0.45
C SER A 11 20.33 -23.64 1.67
N GLN A 12 21.65 -23.41 1.70
CA GLN A 12 22.53 -23.84 2.79
C GLN A 12 22.45 -22.91 4.01
N LEU A 13 22.32 -21.60 3.76
CA LEU A 13 22.35 -20.58 4.81
C LEU A 13 20.95 -20.26 5.36
N GLY A 14 19.89 -20.64 4.65
CA GLY A 14 18.51 -20.30 5.01
C GLY A 14 18.23 -18.79 4.99
N LYS A 15 19.08 -18.00 4.34
CA LYS A 15 19.02 -16.53 4.26
C LYS A 15 19.24 -16.08 2.82
N LYS A 16 18.64 -14.94 2.46
CA LYS A 16 18.92 -14.27 1.19
C LYS A 16 20.31 -13.65 1.22
N ILE A 17 21.00 -13.70 0.08
CA ILE A 17 22.38 -13.20 -0.03
C ILE A 17 22.56 -12.35 -1.28
N ASN A 18 23.53 -11.43 -1.24
CA ASN A 18 24.17 -10.95 -2.44
C ASN A 18 25.50 -11.69 -2.63
N LEU A 19 25.84 -12.01 -3.88
CA LEU A 19 27.08 -12.71 -4.22
C LEU A 19 27.88 -11.88 -5.23
N TYR A 20 29.09 -11.49 -4.85
CA TYR A 20 30.00 -10.71 -5.68
C TYR A 20 31.29 -11.49 -5.93
N LYS A 21 31.99 -11.24 -7.05
CA LYS A 21 33.36 -11.74 -7.23
C LYS A 21 34.31 -10.92 -6.38
N TYR A 22 35.13 -11.60 -5.59
CA TYR A 22 36.10 -10.95 -4.71
C TYR A 22 37.34 -10.50 -5.47
N ASN A 23 37.66 -9.21 -5.36
CA ASN A 23 38.90 -8.60 -5.83
C ASN A 23 39.81 -8.26 -4.63
N LYS A 24 41.13 -8.27 -4.83
CA LYS A 24 42.12 -7.99 -3.77
C LYS A 24 41.98 -6.61 -3.12
N ASN A 25 41.26 -5.69 -3.76
CA ASN A 25 41.03 -4.32 -3.26
C ASN A 25 39.68 -4.16 -2.55
N ASP A 26 38.88 -5.23 -2.44
CA ASP A 26 37.56 -5.16 -1.81
C ASP A 26 37.69 -5.00 -0.29
N ILE A 27 37.02 -4.00 0.25
CA ILE A 27 36.91 -3.77 1.69
C ILE A 27 35.81 -4.69 2.22
N LEU A 28 36.18 -5.67 3.04
CA LEU A 28 35.23 -6.58 3.67
C LEU A 28 34.59 -5.93 4.90
N LYS A 29 33.25 -5.96 4.94
CA LYS A 29 32.45 -5.54 6.10
C LYS A 29 32.23 -6.73 7.05
N GLU A 30 31.76 -6.48 8.27
CA GLU A 30 31.49 -7.54 9.27
C GLU A 30 30.45 -8.58 8.78
N ASN A 31 29.51 -8.16 7.92
CA ASN A 31 28.49 -9.03 7.33
C ASN A 31 28.93 -9.75 6.04
N HIS A 32 30.21 -9.64 5.65
CA HIS A 32 30.76 -10.31 4.47
C HIS A 32 31.45 -11.63 4.84
N GLN A 33 31.16 -12.68 4.08
CA GLN A 33 31.86 -13.96 4.14
C GLN A 33 32.50 -14.27 2.79
N VAL A 34 33.80 -14.60 2.78
CA VAL A 34 34.51 -14.97 1.54
C VAL A 34 34.45 -16.47 1.36
N VAL A 35 33.93 -16.92 0.22
CA VAL A 35 33.86 -18.34 -0.17
C VAL A 35 34.66 -18.58 -1.44
N VAL A 36 35.17 -19.80 -1.59
CA VAL A 36 35.86 -20.22 -2.82
C VAL A 36 34.96 -21.19 -3.55
N TRP A 37 34.69 -20.91 -4.82
CA TRP A 37 33.93 -21.79 -5.71
C TRP A 37 34.61 -21.82 -7.08
N ASP A 38 34.89 -23.02 -7.59
CA ASP A 38 35.53 -23.24 -8.89
C ASP A 38 36.80 -22.37 -9.11
N ASN A 39 37.73 -22.42 -8.14
CA ASN A 39 38.95 -21.60 -8.11
C ASN A 39 38.76 -20.07 -8.16
N GLN A 40 37.52 -19.56 -8.04
CA GLN A 40 37.22 -18.13 -7.90
C GLN A 40 36.76 -17.82 -6.48
N LYS A 41 37.20 -16.67 -5.96
CA LYS A 41 36.74 -16.16 -4.67
C LYS A 41 35.48 -15.31 -4.88
N TYR A 42 34.50 -15.53 -4.02
CA TYR A 42 33.27 -14.75 -3.98
C TYR A 42 33.08 -14.16 -2.58
N VAL A 43 32.46 -12.99 -2.51
CA VAL A 43 31.96 -12.38 -1.27
C VAL A 43 30.46 -12.66 -1.20
N ILE A 44 30.06 -13.39 -0.17
CA ILE A 44 28.67 -13.50 0.28
C ILE A 44 28.43 -12.33 1.23
N GLU A 45 27.54 -11.43 0.85
CA GLU A 45 26.95 -10.48 1.77
C GLU A 45 25.63 -11.08 2.25
N LEU A 46 25.56 -11.41 3.54
CA LEU A 46 24.29 -11.81 4.13
C LEU A 46 23.36 -10.60 4.06
N ILE A 47 22.23 -10.74 3.37
CA ILE A 47 21.17 -9.76 3.47
C ILE A 47 20.59 -9.96 4.86
N GLU A 48 21.04 -9.16 5.81
CA GLU A 48 20.35 -9.03 7.08
C GLU A 48 18.94 -8.54 6.74
N GLU A 49 17.93 -9.39 6.99
CA GLU A 49 16.57 -8.89 7.20
C GLU A 49 16.66 -7.99 8.44
N ASN A 50 17.02 -6.72 8.24
CA ASN A 50 17.33 -5.79 9.30
C ASN A 50 16.21 -5.76 10.35
N ASN A 51 16.54 -6.33 11.52
CA ASN A 51 16.12 -6.10 12.90
C ASN A 51 14.86 -5.26 13.22
N ILE A 52 13.72 -5.48 12.54
CA ILE A 52 12.43 -4.91 12.97
C ILE A 52 12.16 -5.23 14.45
N ASN A 53 12.61 -6.39 14.93
CA ASN A 53 12.45 -6.84 16.32
C ASN A 53 13.01 -5.89 17.38
N ASN A 54 14.01 -5.07 17.04
CA ASN A 54 14.65 -4.15 17.98
C ASN A 54 14.19 -2.70 17.82
N LEU A 55 13.35 -2.43 16.82
CA LEU A 55 12.83 -1.10 16.55
C LEU A 55 11.55 -0.87 17.33
N LYS A 56 11.50 0.26 18.04
CA LYS A 56 10.31 0.74 18.75
C LYS A 56 9.70 1.92 17.99
N GLY A 57 8.45 2.26 18.29
CA GLY A 57 7.75 3.38 17.68
C GLY A 57 6.89 2.99 16.49
N ASN A 58 6.54 3.98 15.67
CA ASN A 58 5.63 3.82 14.54
C ASN A 58 6.36 3.41 13.27
N PHE A 59 5.69 2.60 12.46
CA PHE A 59 6.21 2.12 11.18
C PHE A 59 5.37 2.65 10.03
N TYR A 60 6.04 3.03 8.96
CA TYR A 60 5.45 3.60 7.76
C TYR A 60 6.01 2.89 6.54
N LEU A 61 5.13 2.43 5.67
CA LEU A 61 5.51 1.91 4.36
C LEU A 61 5.51 3.06 3.36
N ILE A 62 6.64 3.28 2.69
CA ILE A 62 6.76 4.23 1.59
C ILE A 62 6.66 3.44 0.28
N TYR A 63 5.68 3.80 -0.55
CA TYR A 63 5.37 3.12 -1.79
C TYR A 63 5.45 4.10 -2.97
N GLN A 64 6.34 3.79 -3.91
CA GLN A 64 6.44 4.41 -5.23
C GLN A 64 6.36 3.29 -6.27
N LYS A 65 5.82 3.59 -7.46
CA LYS A 65 5.76 2.60 -8.55
C LYS A 65 7.17 2.22 -9.03
N ASN A 66 8.05 3.22 -9.15
CA ASN A 66 9.46 3.05 -9.49
C ASN A 66 10.33 3.47 -8.30
N VAL A 67 10.62 2.53 -7.40
CA VAL A 67 11.37 2.84 -6.17
C VAL A 67 12.87 2.98 -6.46
N ASN A 68 13.42 4.19 -6.31
CA ASN A 68 14.86 4.39 -6.15
C ASN A 68 15.21 4.45 -4.66
N LYS A 69 15.68 3.32 -4.12
CA LYS A 69 15.94 3.16 -2.68
C LYS A 69 17.04 4.08 -2.17
N THR A 70 18.08 4.31 -2.97
CA THR A 70 19.20 5.17 -2.58
C THR A 70 18.73 6.62 -2.44
N LEU A 71 18.01 7.10 -3.46
CA LEU A 71 17.45 8.45 -3.45
C LEU A 71 16.44 8.65 -2.31
N LEU A 72 15.53 7.70 -2.09
CA LEU A 72 14.59 7.78 -0.96
C LEU A 72 15.31 7.84 0.39
N ASN A 73 16.37 7.05 0.56
CA ASN A 73 17.16 7.07 1.79
C ASN A 73 17.83 8.44 2.00
N GLU A 74 18.44 9.01 0.96
CA GLU A 74 19.06 10.35 0.99
C GLU A 74 18.03 11.44 1.34
N ILE A 75 16.86 11.42 0.71
CA ILE A 75 15.76 12.37 0.98
C ILE A 75 15.35 12.27 2.45
N LEU A 76 15.03 11.07 2.94
CA LEU A 76 14.47 10.90 4.29
C LEU A 76 15.47 11.19 5.40
N THR A 77 16.74 10.83 5.21
CA THR A 77 17.82 11.14 6.17
C THR A 77 18.17 12.63 6.18
N THR A 78 17.88 13.36 5.09
CA THR A 78 18.04 14.83 5.01
C THR A 78 16.85 15.54 5.66
N LEU A 79 15.64 15.01 5.47
CA LEU A 79 14.42 15.57 6.05
C LEU A 79 14.33 15.33 7.56
N TYR A 80 14.86 14.21 8.04
CA TYR A 80 14.63 13.74 9.40
C TYR A 80 15.89 13.14 10.04
N GLU A 81 16.25 13.64 11.22
CA GLU A 81 17.40 13.15 11.99
C GLU A 81 17.10 11.86 12.77
N ASP A 82 15.85 11.69 13.24
CA ASP A 82 15.42 10.59 14.12
C ASP A 82 14.56 9.53 13.41
N VAL A 83 15.09 8.96 12.31
CA VAL A 83 14.41 7.89 11.55
C VAL A 83 15.31 6.69 11.33
N ASN A 84 14.72 5.50 11.41
CA ASN A 84 15.32 4.25 10.97
C ASN A 84 14.71 3.87 9.62
N ILE A 85 15.55 3.53 8.66
CA ILE A 85 15.10 3.10 7.32
C ILE A 85 15.49 1.63 7.13
N VAL A 86 14.49 0.81 6.82
CA VAL A 86 14.62 -0.64 6.72
C VAL A 86 14.04 -1.11 5.39
N ASN A 87 14.79 -1.97 4.69
CA ASN A 87 14.27 -2.74 3.58
C ASN A 87 13.79 -4.10 4.10
N TYR A 88 12.50 -4.39 3.95
CA TYR A 88 11.94 -5.64 4.47
C TYR A 88 10.96 -6.27 3.47
N LYS A 89 11.22 -7.53 3.09
CA LYS A 89 10.47 -8.28 2.06
C LYS A 89 10.23 -7.46 0.77
N GLY A 90 11.25 -6.71 0.34
CA GLY A 90 11.20 -5.84 -0.84
C GLY A 90 10.50 -4.49 -0.64
N ASN A 91 9.97 -4.20 0.54
CA ASN A 91 9.31 -2.94 0.86
C ASN A 91 10.26 -1.95 1.55
N PHE A 92 10.04 -0.66 1.32
CA PHE A 92 10.79 0.43 1.94
C PHE A 92 10.04 0.94 3.17
N ILE A 93 10.61 0.71 4.35
CA ILE A 93 9.97 0.95 5.64
C ILE A 93 10.72 2.05 6.38
N LEU A 94 10.00 3.05 6.85
CA LEU A 94 10.50 4.06 7.78
C LEU A 94 9.94 3.75 9.17
N ASN A 95 10.79 3.83 10.19
CA ASN A 95 10.42 3.72 11.59
C ASN A 95 10.88 4.96 12.35
N THR A 96 10.03 5.47 13.23
CA THR A 96 10.38 6.59 14.11
C THR A 96 9.61 6.53 15.42
N ASN A 97 10.23 7.06 16.48
CA ASN A 97 9.56 7.24 17.78
C ASN A 97 8.74 8.54 17.81
N ASN A 98 8.91 9.44 16.84
CA ASN A 98 8.14 10.68 16.76
C ASN A 98 6.87 10.47 15.90
N ILE A 99 5.71 10.41 16.56
CA ILE A 99 4.42 10.10 15.91
C ILE A 99 3.96 11.17 14.91
N ASP A 100 4.36 12.42 15.12
CA ASP A 100 3.92 13.57 14.31
C ASP A 100 4.84 13.85 13.11
N LEU A 101 5.97 13.13 13.02
CA LEU A 101 7.00 13.36 12.02
C LEU A 101 6.51 13.12 10.60
N ILE A 102 5.73 12.05 10.42
CA ILE A 102 5.20 11.62 9.12
C ILE A 102 3.70 11.85 9.10
N ASN A 103 3.24 12.62 8.13
CA ASN A 103 1.84 13.04 8.04
C ASN A 103 1.39 13.11 6.57
N LYS A 104 0.18 13.64 6.37
CA LYS A 104 -0.49 13.74 5.06
C LYS A 104 0.27 14.59 4.03
N ASP A 105 1.14 15.50 4.46
CA ASP A 105 1.88 16.41 3.60
C ASP A 105 3.24 15.79 3.20
N THR A 106 3.76 14.83 3.97
CA THR A 106 5.03 14.14 3.72
C THR A 106 5.15 13.53 2.31
N PRO A 107 4.12 12.87 1.72
CA PRO A 107 4.23 12.34 0.36
C PRO A 107 4.58 13.40 -0.69
N GLN A 108 4.03 14.62 -0.58
CA GLN A 108 4.29 15.70 -1.52
C GLN A 108 5.72 16.25 -1.37
N ILE A 109 6.24 16.27 -0.14
CA ILE A 109 7.63 16.66 0.11
C ILE A 109 8.57 15.67 -0.58
N ILE A 110 8.35 14.36 -0.41
CA ILE A 110 9.17 13.31 -1.05
C ILE A 110 9.05 13.39 -2.59
N GLU A 111 7.85 13.64 -3.12
CA GLU A 111 7.63 13.80 -4.57
C GLU A 111 8.41 14.97 -5.19
N THR A 112 8.59 16.06 -4.44
CA THR A 112 9.31 17.25 -4.93
C THR A 112 10.78 16.96 -5.21
N GLU A 113 11.38 16.08 -4.42
CA GLU A 113 12.79 15.67 -4.53
C GLU A 113 12.97 14.40 -5.39
N SER A 114 12.02 13.46 -5.33
CA SER A 114 12.12 12.18 -6.04
C SER A 114 11.52 12.18 -7.44
N TYR A 115 10.66 13.16 -7.76
CA TYR A 115 9.86 13.23 -8.98
C TYR A 115 8.96 12.01 -9.24
N GLU A 116 8.72 11.18 -8.22
CA GLU A 116 7.96 9.93 -8.31
C GLU A 116 6.74 9.99 -7.39
N LYS A 117 5.55 9.65 -7.91
CA LYS A 117 4.31 9.66 -7.13
C LYS A 117 4.47 8.75 -5.91
N THR A 118 4.27 9.35 -4.74
CA THR A 118 4.59 8.73 -3.45
C THR A 118 3.32 8.50 -2.65
N TYR A 119 3.22 7.30 -2.08
CA TYR A 119 2.17 6.91 -1.16
C TYR A 119 2.80 6.46 0.15
N ILE A 120 2.22 6.90 1.26
CA ILE A 120 2.64 6.51 2.60
C ILE A 120 1.50 5.77 3.28
N ILE A 121 1.81 4.61 3.85
CA ILE A 121 0.86 3.79 4.60
C ILE A 121 1.40 3.66 6.03
N ASN A 122 0.72 4.29 6.98
CA ASN A 122 1.04 4.20 8.39
C ASN A 122 0.56 2.86 8.96
N LEU A 123 1.52 2.04 9.40
CA LEU A 123 1.29 0.74 10.03
C LEU A 123 1.11 0.84 11.56
N GLY A 124 1.30 2.04 12.11
CA GLY A 124 1.25 2.33 13.54
C GLY A 124 2.40 1.69 14.31
N GLU A 125 2.25 1.64 15.62
CA GLU A 125 3.17 0.93 16.50
C GLU A 125 3.06 -0.58 16.28
N ILE A 126 4.19 -1.29 16.37
CA ILE A 126 4.27 -2.72 16.10
C ILE A 126 5.03 -3.40 17.23
N LYS A 127 4.43 -4.45 17.80
CA LYS A 127 4.94 -5.12 19.01
C LYS A 127 5.72 -6.40 18.70
N SER A 128 5.53 -6.97 17.51
CA SER A 128 6.19 -8.21 17.09
C SER A 128 6.39 -8.27 15.59
N LYS A 129 7.33 -9.14 15.15
CA LYS A 129 7.53 -9.45 13.72
C LYS A 129 6.24 -9.98 13.07
N ASP A 130 5.47 -10.80 13.78
CA ASP A 130 4.23 -11.36 13.27
C ASP A 130 3.17 -10.28 13.03
N GLU A 131 3.03 -9.33 13.97
CA GLU A 131 2.15 -8.16 13.77
C GLU A 131 2.62 -7.32 12.59
N PHE A 132 3.94 -7.11 12.45
CA PHE A 132 4.52 -6.43 11.29
C PHE A 132 4.14 -7.10 9.98
N ASP A 133 4.35 -8.41 9.90
CA ASP A 133 4.10 -9.21 8.72
C ASP A 133 2.62 -9.21 8.33
N ILE A 134 1.71 -9.29 9.30
CA ILE A 134 0.26 -9.19 9.08
C ILE A 134 -0.08 -7.82 8.48
N LYS A 135 0.36 -6.72 9.12
CA LYS A 135 0.06 -5.37 8.62
C LYS A 135 0.65 -5.12 7.24
N LEU A 136 1.88 -5.59 7.00
CA LEU A 136 2.53 -5.49 5.70
C LEU A 136 1.75 -6.26 4.62
N ASP A 137 1.21 -7.43 4.94
CA ASP A 137 0.37 -8.19 4.00
C ASP A 137 -0.93 -7.43 3.66
N LEU A 138 -1.57 -6.80 4.65
CA LEU A 138 -2.76 -5.95 4.42
C LEU A 138 -2.47 -4.81 3.44
N THR A 139 -1.25 -4.26 3.43
CA THR A 139 -0.89 -3.20 2.47
C THR A 139 -0.97 -3.66 1.02
N LYS A 140 -0.77 -4.95 0.72
CA LYS A 140 -0.86 -5.48 -0.65
C LYS A 140 -2.27 -5.29 -1.22
N LYS A 141 -3.29 -5.53 -0.39
CA LYS A 141 -4.70 -5.31 -0.75
C LYS A 141 -4.91 -3.84 -1.05
N LEU A 142 -4.55 -2.95 -0.13
CA LEU A 142 -4.66 -1.50 -0.32
C LEU A 142 -3.94 -1.01 -1.60
N LYS A 143 -2.72 -1.50 -1.91
CA LYS A 143 -1.98 -1.12 -3.12
C LYS A 143 -2.73 -1.42 -4.43
N LYS A 144 -3.52 -2.50 -4.48
CA LYS A 144 -4.38 -2.83 -5.63
C LYS A 144 -5.42 -1.73 -5.86
N TYR A 145 -6.04 -1.22 -4.79
CA TYR A 145 -6.97 -0.09 -4.86
C TYR A 145 -6.26 1.21 -5.23
N ILE A 146 -5.10 1.52 -4.62
CA ILE A 146 -4.30 2.72 -4.95
C ILE A 146 -3.93 2.78 -6.44
N ALA A 147 -3.64 1.63 -7.06
CA ALA A 147 -3.25 1.57 -8.47
C ALA A 147 -4.41 1.88 -9.43
N ILE A 148 -5.65 1.67 -8.99
CA ILE A 148 -6.87 1.80 -9.80
C ILE A 148 -7.57 3.12 -9.48
N GLU A 149 -7.66 3.46 -8.20
CA GLU A 149 -8.23 4.70 -7.73
C GLU A 149 -7.28 5.85 -8.08
N ASN A 150 -7.68 6.68 -9.05
CA ASN A 150 -7.05 7.97 -9.35
C ASN A 150 -7.31 8.99 -8.23
N SER A 151 -7.17 8.57 -6.97
CA SER A 151 -7.34 9.42 -5.80
C SER A 151 -6.10 10.31 -5.64
N ASP A 152 -6.35 11.57 -5.27
CA ASP A 152 -5.31 12.50 -4.79
C ASP A 152 -4.81 12.12 -3.39
N ARG A 153 -5.48 11.19 -2.72
CA ARG A 153 -5.08 10.72 -1.40
C ARG A 153 -3.79 9.90 -1.48
N LYS A 154 -2.76 10.38 -0.79
CA LYS A 154 -1.42 9.79 -0.78
C LYS A 154 -0.99 9.26 0.59
N TYR A 155 -1.76 9.55 1.63
CA TYR A 155 -1.50 9.08 2.99
C TYR A 155 -2.66 8.22 3.49
N PHE A 156 -2.31 7.03 3.98
CA PHE A 156 -3.24 6.03 4.50
C PHE A 156 -2.82 5.62 5.91
N ASP A 157 -3.80 5.31 6.75
CA ASP A 157 -3.61 4.90 8.13
C ASP A 157 -4.10 3.48 8.40
N ILE A 158 -4.11 3.10 9.69
CA ILE A 158 -4.56 1.79 10.14
C ILE A 158 -6.04 1.53 9.84
N PHE A 159 -6.88 2.57 9.81
CA PHE A 159 -8.30 2.44 9.49
C PHE A 159 -8.50 2.17 8.01
N ASP A 160 -7.67 2.76 7.15
CA ASP A 160 -7.68 2.42 5.73
C ASP A 160 -7.29 0.96 5.51
N LEU A 161 -6.24 0.47 6.20
CA LEU A 161 -5.86 -0.93 6.11
C LEU A 161 -7.00 -1.86 6.52
N ALA A 162 -7.72 -1.53 7.59
CA ALA A 162 -8.90 -2.27 8.01
C ALA A 162 -10.01 -2.21 6.95
N LEU A 163 -10.31 -1.02 6.42
CA LEU A 163 -11.35 -0.79 5.42
C LEU A 163 -11.08 -1.59 4.14
N TYR A 164 -9.91 -1.44 3.52
CA TYR A 164 -9.59 -2.14 2.28
C TYR A 164 -9.45 -3.65 2.47
N ASN A 165 -9.06 -4.11 3.67
CA ASN A 165 -9.13 -5.52 4.00
C ASN A 165 -10.58 -6.03 4.04
N MET A 166 -11.50 -5.28 4.65
CA MET A 166 -12.94 -5.63 4.65
C MET A 166 -13.51 -5.66 3.24
N ILE A 167 -13.16 -4.68 2.39
CA ILE A 167 -13.59 -4.62 0.99
C ILE A 167 -13.14 -5.88 0.23
N GLU A 168 -11.88 -6.28 0.37
CA GLU A 168 -11.39 -7.48 -0.31
C GLU A 168 -12.07 -8.75 0.20
N LEU A 169 -12.22 -8.90 1.52
CA LEU A 169 -12.84 -10.09 2.12
C LEU A 169 -14.30 -10.25 1.67
N CYS A 170 -15.10 -9.17 1.74
CA CYS A 170 -16.49 -9.18 1.30
C CYS A 170 -16.61 -9.51 -0.19
N GLY A 171 -15.67 -9.04 -1.02
CA GLY A 171 -15.67 -9.35 -2.44
C GLY A 171 -15.34 -10.81 -2.79
N THR A 172 -14.56 -11.49 -1.95
CA THR A 172 -14.18 -12.89 -2.17
C THR A 172 -15.18 -13.88 -1.58
N ASP A 173 -15.99 -13.44 -0.61
CA ASP A 173 -16.88 -14.30 0.15
C ASP A 173 -18.18 -14.61 -0.63
N ILE A 174 -18.50 -15.90 -0.73
CA ILE A 174 -19.66 -16.40 -1.49
C ILE A 174 -21.00 -15.91 -0.91
N ILE A 175 -21.08 -15.71 0.41
CA ILE A 175 -22.29 -15.22 1.07
C ILE A 175 -22.57 -13.80 0.58
N TYR A 176 -21.56 -12.92 0.63
CA TYR A 176 -21.71 -11.55 0.14
C TYR A 176 -21.99 -11.50 -1.37
N LYS A 177 -21.38 -12.38 -2.18
CA LYS A 177 -21.73 -12.51 -3.60
C LYS A 177 -23.18 -12.92 -3.84
N ASN A 178 -23.78 -13.69 -2.94
CA ASN A 178 -25.18 -14.12 -3.04
C ASN A 178 -26.17 -13.12 -2.42
N LEU A 179 -25.70 -12.24 -1.53
CA LEU A 179 -26.54 -11.18 -0.94
C LEU A 179 -26.75 -10.01 -1.91
N PHE A 180 -25.87 -9.83 -2.90
CA PHE A 180 -25.93 -8.72 -3.85
C PHE A 180 -25.89 -9.22 -5.28
N ASP A 181 -26.87 -8.80 -6.08
CA ASP A 181 -26.89 -9.14 -7.50
C ASP A 181 -25.87 -8.27 -8.27
N TYR A 182 -24.68 -8.82 -8.48
CA TYR A 182 -23.64 -8.18 -9.28
C TYR A 182 -24.11 -7.86 -10.71
N ASN A 183 -25.09 -8.58 -11.26
CA ASN A 183 -25.67 -8.26 -12.57
C ASN A 183 -26.53 -6.99 -12.53
N LEU A 184 -27.06 -6.59 -11.36
CA LEU A 184 -27.71 -5.28 -11.20
C LEU A 184 -26.67 -4.16 -11.18
N ILE A 185 -25.53 -4.38 -10.51
CA ILE A 185 -24.42 -3.42 -10.48
C ILE A 185 -23.87 -3.20 -11.90
N ASP A 186 -23.74 -4.27 -12.71
CA ASP A 186 -23.34 -4.20 -14.12
C ASP A 186 -24.24 -3.32 -14.99
N LYS A 187 -25.51 -3.13 -14.62
CA LYS A 187 -26.46 -2.27 -15.35
C LYS A 187 -26.32 -0.79 -14.98
N VAL A 188 -25.60 -0.47 -13.91
CA VAL A 188 -25.35 0.90 -13.50
C VAL A 188 -24.06 1.39 -14.16
N ASP A 189 -24.12 2.56 -14.79
CA ASP A 189 -22.95 3.21 -15.37
C ASP A 189 -21.87 3.44 -14.29
N ASN A 190 -20.61 3.13 -14.59
CA ASN A 190 -19.49 3.31 -13.66
C ASN A 190 -19.42 4.74 -13.08
N LEU A 191 -19.72 5.78 -13.88
CA LEU A 191 -19.74 7.17 -13.40
C LEU A 191 -20.84 7.41 -12.37
N VAL A 192 -21.97 6.71 -12.47
CA VAL A 192 -23.04 6.76 -11.47
C VAL A 192 -22.59 6.02 -10.21
N LEU A 193 -21.95 4.86 -10.34
CA LEU A 193 -21.41 4.11 -9.22
C LEU A 193 -20.38 4.95 -8.41
N GLU A 194 -19.42 5.55 -9.12
CA GLU A 194 -18.42 6.46 -8.58
C GLU A 194 -19.05 7.70 -7.94
N THR A 195 -20.16 8.22 -8.49
CA THR A 195 -20.90 9.33 -7.88
C THR A 195 -21.41 8.97 -6.47
N GLY A 196 -21.91 7.74 -6.28
CA GLY A 196 -22.32 7.25 -4.97
C GLY A 196 -21.16 7.12 -3.98
N ILE A 197 -20.01 6.63 -4.44
CA ILE A 197 -18.78 6.56 -3.62
C ILE A 197 -18.35 7.96 -3.19
N ALA A 198 -18.27 8.90 -4.14
CA ALA A 198 -17.88 10.28 -3.86
C ALA A 198 -18.84 10.97 -2.89
N PHE A 199 -20.14 10.68 -2.97
CA PHE A 199 -21.13 11.21 -2.02
C PHE A 199 -20.86 10.77 -0.59
N ILE A 200 -20.51 9.50 -0.39
CA ILE A 200 -20.18 8.93 0.92
C ILE A 200 -18.86 9.52 1.44
N GLU A 201 -17.83 9.59 0.60
CA GLU A 201 -16.52 10.14 0.96
C GLU A 201 -16.56 11.64 1.29
N ASN A 202 -17.51 12.37 0.71
CA ASN A 202 -17.78 13.78 1.05
C ASN A 202 -18.76 13.94 2.23
N GLY A 203 -18.98 12.88 3.02
CA GLY A 203 -19.78 12.91 4.24
C GLY A 203 -21.25 13.14 3.97
N PHE A 204 -21.80 12.53 2.92
CA PHE A 204 -23.21 12.65 2.51
C PHE A 204 -23.62 14.10 2.19
N ASN A 205 -22.66 14.95 1.83
CA ASN A 205 -22.89 16.36 1.56
C ASN A 205 -22.98 16.64 0.06
N ILE A 206 -24.17 16.97 -0.42
CA ILE A 206 -24.46 17.24 -1.83
C ILE A 206 -23.58 18.36 -2.40
N SER A 207 -23.43 19.48 -1.69
CA SER A 207 -22.66 20.62 -2.19
C SER A 207 -21.16 20.32 -2.27
N LYS A 208 -20.59 19.67 -1.25
CA LYS A 208 -19.18 19.26 -1.25
C LYS A 208 -18.92 18.25 -2.37
N THR A 209 -19.79 17.24 -2.50
CA THR A 209 -19.68 16.22 -3.56
C THR A 209 -19.75 16.86 -4.94
N SER A 210 -20.78 17.68 -5.20
CA SER A 210 -21.00 18.39 -6.45
C SER A 210 -19.77 19.19 -6.88
N ASN A 211 -19.15 19.90 -5.96
CA ASN A 211 -17.90 20.63 -6.20
C ASN A 211 -16.70 19.68 -6.43
N ASN A 212 -16.57 18.62 -5.65
CA ASN A 212 -15.46 17.67 -5.71
C ASN A 212 -15.42 16.90 -7.04
N ILE A 213 -16.57 16.46 -7.56
CA ILE A 213 -16.66 15.71 -8.82
C ILE A 213 -17.11 16.58 -10.01
N TYR A 214 -17.11 17.91 -9.86
CA TYR A 214 -17.46 18.89 -10.88
C TYR A 214 -18.81 18.65 -11.58
N LEU A 215 -19.80 18.13 -10.85
CA LEU A 215 -21.15 17.93 -11.36
C LEU A 215 -22.08 19.00 -10.82
N HIS A 216 -23.07 19.40 -11.62
CA HIS A 216 -24.16 20.22 -11.10
C HIS A 216 -24.97 19.46 -10.04
N ARG A 217 -25.42 20.17 -9.00
CA ARG A 217 -26.19 19.61 -7.88
C ARG A 217 -27.38 18.74 -8.31
N ASN A 218 -28.15 19.20 -9.29
CA ASN A 218 -29.33 18.45 -9.76
C ASN A 218 -28.93 17.15 -10.47
N THR A 219 -27.83 17.15 -11.21
CA THR A 219 -27.29 15.95 -11.86
C THR A 219 -26.80 14.95 -10.81
N LEU A 220 -26.14 15.43 -9.75
CA LEU A 220 -25.76 14.59 -8.61
C LEU A 220 -27.00 13.95 -7.97
N ILE A 221 -28.02 14.74 -7.61
CA ILE A 221 -29.26 14.22 -7.02
C ILE A 221 -29.91 13.16 -7.92
N TYR A 222 -30.03 13.44 -9.21
CA TYR A 222 -30.57 12.48 -10.18
C TYR A 222 -29.78 11.16 -10.20
N ARG A 223 -28.44 11.22 -10.16
CA ARG A 223 -27.60 10.02 -10.10
C ARG A 223 -27.81 9.23 -8.80
N LEU A 224 -27.98 9.91 -7.66
CA LEU A 224 -28.26 9.25 -6.39
C LEU A 224 -29.64 8.57 -6.38
N GLU A 225 -30.68 9.21 -6.94
CA GLU A 225 -31.99 8.57 -7.10
C GLU A 225 -31.91 7.38 -8.07
N LYS A 226 -31.14 7.49 -9.15
CA LYS A 226 -30.93 6.38 -10.09
C LYS A 226 -30.26 5.16 -9.44
N ILE A 227 -29.34 5.37 -8.48
CA ILE A 227 -28.76 4.27 -7.68
C ILE A 227 -29.86 3.56 -6.89
N LYS A 228 -30.73 4.33 -6.22
CA LYS A 228 -31.84 3.80 -5.45
C LYS A 228 -32.84 3.03 -6.32
N ASP A 229 -33.18 3.56 -7.49
CA ASP A 229 -34.14 2.94 -8.41
C ASP A 229 -33.63 1.61 -8.99
N ILE A 230 -32.32 1.51 -9.30
CA ILE A 230 -31.74 0.31 -9.92
C ILE A 230 -31.30 -0.73 -8.89
N LEU A 231 -30.66 -0.29 -7.82
CA LEU A 231 -30.06 -1.19 -6.81
C LEU A 231 -30.94 -1.38 -5.58
N GLY A 232 -32.02 -0.62 -5.43
CA GLY A 232 -32.89 -0.66 -4.25
C GLY A 232 -32.22 -0.12 -2.98
N MET A 233 -31.08 0.59 -3.11
CA MET A 233 -30.30 1.11 -1.98
C MET A 233 -30.41 2.63 -1.88
N ASP A 234 -30.93 3.13 -0.77
CA ASP A 234 -30.92 4.55 -0.41
C ASP A 234 -29.61 4.91 0.29
N ILE A 235 -28.61 5.33 -0.49
CA ILE A 235 -27.27 5.68 0.02
C ILE A 235 -27.22 7.00 0.82
N LYS A 236 -28.37 7.61 1.14
CA LYS A 236 -28.49 8.63 2.20
C LYS A 236 -28.64 7.98 3.59
N ASN A 237 -29.04 6.71 3.66
CA ASN A 237 -29.00 5.90 4.87
C ASN A 237 -27.58 5.37 5.09
N PHE A 238 -27.04 5.55 6.29
CA PHE A 238 -25.67 5.14 6.61
C PHE A 238 -25.42 3.64 6.41
N ASN A 239 -26.33 2.77 6.86
CA ASN A 239 -26.13 1.32 6.78
C ASN A 239 -26.12 0.84 5.33
N GLU A 240 -27.07 1.31 4.52
CA GLU A 240 -27.14 1.00 3.09
C GLU A 240 -25.95 1.58 2.33
N ALA A 241 -25.52 2.80 2.68
CA ALA A 241 -24.33 3.42 2.12
C ALA A 241 -23.05 2.65 2.44
N CYS A 242 -22.87 2.17 3.67
CA CYS A 242 -21.71 1.35 4.04
C CYS A 242 -21.62 0.07 3.19
N ILE A 243 -22.74 -0.61 3.04
CA ILE A 243 -22.87 -1.80 2.21
C ILE A 243 -22.53 -1.45 0.75
N TYR A 244 -23.17 -0.41 0.20
CA TYR A 244 -22.90 0.09 -1.15
C TYR A 244 -21.42 0.38 -1.35
N TYR A 245 -20.78 1.11 -0.43
CA TYR A 245 -19.38 1.51 -0.52
C TYR A 245 -18.45 0.30 -0.66
N ILE A 246 -18.66 -0.72 0.18
CA ILE A 246 -17.84 -1.93 0.20
C ILE A 246 -17.96 -2.70 -1.11
N ILE A 247 -19.19 -2.98 -1.54
CA ILE A 247 -19.44 -3.85 -2.70
C ILE A 247 -19.06 -3.15 -3.99
N VAL A 248 -19.44 -1.88 -4.14
CA VAL A 248 -19.17 -1.13 -5.36
C VAL A 248 -17.68 -0.86 -5.51
N LYS A 249 -16.95 -0.50 -4.44
CA LYS A 249 -15.48 -0.39 -4.52
C LYS A 249 -14.83 -1.71 -4.93
N ASN A 250 -15.25 -2.82 -4.32
CA ASN A 250 -14.73 -4.13 -4.68
C ASN A 250 -15.00 -4.47 -6.17
N TYR A 251 -16.24 -4.25 -6.61
CA TYR A 251 -16.67 -4.49 -7.98
C TYR A 251 -15.86 -3.67 -9.00
N LEU A 252 -15.72 -2.36 -8.80
CA LEU A 252 -14.97 -1.49 -9.72
C LEU A 252 -13.50 -1.90 -9.84
N VAL A 253 -12.89 -2.29 -8.73
CA VAL A 253 -11.50 -2.76 -8.72
C VAL A 253 -11.34 -4.11 -9.44
N ASN A 254 -12.25 -5.05 -9.22
CA ASN A 254 -12.15 -6.38 -9.82
C ASN A 254 -12.63 -6.43 -11.29
N LYS A 255 -13.41 -5.45 -11.76
CA LYS A 255 -13.77 -5.29 -13.17
C LYS A 255 -12.63 -4.72 -14.03
N THR A 256 -11.72 -3.97 -13.40
CA THR A 256 -10.61 -3.28 -14.07
C THR A 256 -9.36 -4.16 -14.21
N ILE A 257 -9.35 -5.34 -13.56
CA ILE A 257 -8.29 -6.36 -13.60
C ILE A 257 -8.71 -7.48 -14.55
#